data_AF-A0A7S3KM01-F1
#
_entry.id   AF-A0A7S3KM01-F1
#
_cell.length_a   1.000
_cell.length_b   1.000
_cell.length_c   1.000
_cell.angle_alpha   90.00
_cell.angle_beta   90.00
_cell.angle_gamma   90.00
#
_symmetry.space_group_name_H-M   'P 1'
#
loop_
_entity.id
_entity.type
_entity.pdbx_description
1 polymer ?
#
loop_
_entity_poly.entity_id
_entity_poly.type
_entity_poly.pdbx_seq_one_letter_code
_entity_poly.pdbx_strand_id
1 'polypeptide(L)'
;DGNTELISIMAKFQDDSAFDSPIGVADLTDWEVVNGKDIAGVAQSQGNGIYSSQLTILRAATFNIEVMVNDQSISGSPFSTLTVNPSEVYAPQSVASSAPTTAASGTLTTFQIQGRDFYGNNAQTLITAVSSTTIQLNNAATNNLVLSGTIVDSANAGVYDVSFTPTVSGSHKLVVMI
;
A
#
# COMPACT_ATOMS: atom_id res chain seq x y z
N ASP A 1 -30.76 15.16 -33.95
CA ASP A 1 -30.12 16.19 -33.10
C ASP A 1 -28.90 15.59 -32.44
N GLY A 2 -27.73 15.88 -33.01
CA GLY A 2 -26.48 15.13 -32.83
C GLY A 2 -25.46 15.82 -31.94
N ASN A 3 -25.88 16.40 -30.83
CA ASN A 3 -24.95 16.83 -29.80
C ASN A 3 -24.72 15.66 -28.85
N THR A 4 -23.61 14.94 -29.02
CA THR A 4 -23.16 13.97 -28.03
C THR A 4 -22.77 14.74 -26.78
N GLU A 5 -23.62 14.72 -25.75
CA GLU A 5 -23.28 15.25 -24.44
C GLU A 5 -22.03 14.53 -23.93
N LEU A 6 -20.96 15.28 -23.70
CA LEU A 6 -19.73 14.72 -23.15
C LEU A 6 -19.86 14.71 -21.64
N ILE A 7 -20.12 13.53 -21.09
CA ILE A 7 -20.15 13.31 -19.64
C ILE A 7 -18.79 12.79 -19.20
N SER A 8 -18.18 13.50 -18.27
CA SER A 8 -16.95 13.08 -17.61
C SER A 8 -17.19 12.88 -16.13
N ILE A 9 -16.62 11.81 -15.59
CA ILE A 9 -16.61 11.49 -14.17
C ILE A 9 -15.15 11.37 -13.78
N MET A 10 -14.71 12.10 -12.76
CA MET A 10 -13.33 12.10 -12.32
C MET A 10 -13.25 12.05 -10.79
N ALA A 11 -12.28 11.30 -10.29
CA ALA A 11 -11.78 11.49 -8.93
C ALA A 11 -10.69 12.55 -8.96
N LYS A 12 -10.90 13.66 -8.26
CA LYS A 12 -9.87 14.63 -8.00
C LYS A 12 -9.19 14.30 -6.68
N PHE A 13 -7.89 14.06 -6.74
CA PHE A 13 -7.06 13.88 -5.56
C PHE A 13 -7.25 15.05 -4.58
N GLN A 14 -7.38 14.73 -3.30
CA GLN A 14 -7.48 15.72 -2.23
C GLN A 14 -6.29 15.62 -1.28
N ASP A 15 -6.09 14.45 -0.68
CA ASP A 15 -5.09 14.23 0.37
C ASP A 15 -4.79 12.74 0.55
N ASP A 16 -3.55 12.42 0.91
CA ASP A 16 -3.05 11.09 1.24
C ASP A 16 -2.29 11.03 2.56
N SER A 17 -2.21 12.14 3.31
CA SER A 17 -1.43 12.22 4.56
C SER A 17 -1.82 11.16 5.60
N ALA A 18 -3.08 10.70 5.58
CA ALA A 18 -3.56 9.60 6.42
C ALA A 18 -2.90 8.23 6.11
N PHE A 19 -2.22 8.11 4.97
CA PHE A 19 -1.55 6.90 4.49
C PHE A 19 -0.01 7.04 4.46
N ASP A 20 0.53 8.14 5.01
CA ASP A 20 1.96 8.31 5.16
C ASP A 20 2.56 7.19 6.04
N SER A 21 3.80 6.80 5.73
CA SER A 21 4.51 5.81 6.53
C SER A 21 4.89 6.41 7.90
N PRO A 22 4.47 5.80 9.03
CA PRO A 22 4.83 6.28 10.37
C PRO A 22 6.33 6.18 10.66
N ILE A 23 7.06 5.37 9.89
CA ILE A 23 8.50 5.12 10.03
C ILE A 23 9.33 5.83 8.95
N GLY A 24 8.73 6.79 8.23
CA GLY A 24 9.43 7.65 7.27
C GLY A 24 9.88 6.94 5.99
N VAL A 25 9.28 5.79 5.65
CA VAL A 25 9.51 5.18 4.33
C VAL A 25 8.86 6.07 3.28
N ALA A 26 9.66 6.53 2.31
CA ALA A 26 9.18 7.40 1.23
C ALA A 26 8.07 6.72 0.42
N ASP A 27 7.02 7.47 0.11
CA ASP A 27 5.95 7.01 -0.78
C ASP A 27 6.50 6.71 -2.19
N LEU A 28 5.78 5.90 -2.96
CA LEU A 28 6.10 5.67 -4.36
C LEU A 28 5.95 6.97 -5.16
N THR A 29 7.07 7.47 -5.67
CA THR A 29 7.05 8.58 -6.65
C THR A 29 6.53 8.08 -7.98
N ASP A 30 5.88 8.95 -8.75
CA ASP A 30 5.35 8.64 -10.09
C ASP A 30 4.31 7.52 -10.13
N TRP A 31 3.46 7.45 -9.11
CA TRP A 31 2.40 6.43 -8.95
C TRP A 31 1.58 6.19 -10.24
N GLU A 32 1.22 7.27 -10.95
CA GLU A 32 0.44 7.22 -12.21
C GLU A 32 1.19 6.54 -13.37
N VAL A 33 2.53 6.58 -13.33
CA VAL A 33 3.43 5.95 -14.32
C VAL A 33 3.66 4.48 -13.97
N VAL A 34 3.71 4.13 -12.69
CA VAL A 34 4.03 2.78 -12.19
C VAL A 34 2.82 1.85 -12.20
N ASN A 35 1.67 2.30 -11.71
CA ASN A 35 0.47 1.47 -11.56
C ASN A 35 -0.61 1.72 -12.62
N GLY A 36 -0.35 2.65 -13.53
CA GLY A 36 -1.33 3.13 -14.50
C GLY A 36 -2.26 4.16 -13.85
N LYS A 37 -2.36 5.32 -14.50
CA LYS A 37 -3.29 6.42 -14.22
C LYS A 37 -4.65 5.93 -13.71
N ASP A 38 -5.24 6.62 -12.73
CA ASP A 38 -6.64 6.45 -12.33
C ASP A 38 -7.53 6.37 -13.59
N ILE A 39 -8.15 5.21 -13.81
CA ILE A 39 -8.97 4.99 -14.99
C ILE A 39 -10.37 5.49 -14.67
N ALA A 40 -10.64 6.73 -15.06
CA ALA A 40 -12.01 7.19 -15.26
C ALA A 40 -12.57 6.54 -16.53
N GLY A 41 -13.47 5.58 -16.36
CA GLY A 41 -14.23 5.00 -17.45
C GLY A 41 -15.15 6.03 -18.11
N VAL A 42 -15.35 5.90 -19.42
CA VAL A 42 -16.26 6.78 -20.17
C VAL A 42 -17.69 6.54 -19.69
N ALA A 43 -18.41 7.62 -19.37
CA ALA A 43 -19.83 7.53 -19.07
C ALA A 43 -20.60 7.07 -20.33
N GLN A 44 -21.25 5.90 -20.24
CA GLN A 44 -22.10 5.38 -21.30
C GLN A 44 -23.56 5.77 -21.04
N SER A 45 -24.23 6.33 -22.04
CA SER A 45 -25.67 6.56 -21.97
C SER A 45 -26.41 5.23 -21.98
N GLN A 46 -27.29 5.04 -21.01
CA GLN A 46 -28.22 3.91 -20.96
C GLN A 46 -29.59 4.25 -21.57
N GLY A 47 -29.74 5.45 -22.15
CA GLY A 47 -31.03 6.00 -22.56
C GLY A 47 -31.78 6.69 -21.42
N ASN A 48 -32.83 7.45 -21.76
CA ASN A 48 -33.71 8.15 -20.80
C ASN A 48 -32.98 9.09 -19.81
N GLY A 49 -31.83 9.67 -20.20
CA GLY A 49 -31.04 10.54 -19.33
C GLY A 49 -30.25 9.82 -18.24
N ILE A 50 -30.14 8.49 -18.30
CA ILE A 50 -29.35 7.68 -17.37
C ILE A 50 -27.96 7.45 -17.97
N TYR A 51 -26.93 7.61 -17.16
CA TYR A 51 -25.55 7.40 -17.54
C TYR A 51 -24.83 6.53 -16.50
N SER A 52 -23.95 5.64 -16.94
CA SER A 52 -23.11 4.81 -16.08
C SER A 52 -21.65 4.98 -16.42
N SER A 53 -20.80 5.13 -15.40
CA SER A 53 -19.34 5.11 -15.52
C SER A 53 -18.77 4.16 -14.49
N GLN A 54 -17.56 3.69 -14.76
CA GLN A 54 -16.74 2.92 -13.83
C GLN A 54 -15.48 3.73 -13.55
N LEU A 55 -15.09 3.79 -12.28
CA LEU A 55 -13.85 4.45 -11.87
C LEU A 55 -12.97 3.42 -11.17
N THR A 56 -11.72 3.30 -11.61
CA THR A 56 -10.71 2.45 -10.96
C THR A 56 -9.62 3.35 -10.42
N ILE A 57 -9.53 3.40 -9.08
CA ILE A 57 -8.49 4.11 -8.33
C ILE A 57 -7.67 3.04 -7.62
N LEU A 58 -6.35 3.10 -7.80
CA LEU A 58 -5.42 2.13 -7.22
C LEU A 58 -4.61 2.73 -6.07
N ARG A 59 -4.67 4.06 -5.89
CA ARG A 59 -3.98 4.78 -4.81
C ARG A 59 -4.84 4.88 -3.56
N ALA A 60 -4.26 4.57 -2.41
CA ALA A 60 -4.86 4.86 -1.12
C ALA A 60 -4.76 6.36 -0.83
N ALA A 61 -5.89 7.06 -0.92
CA ALA A 61 -5.99 8.48 -0.71
C ALA A 61 -7.47 8.87 -0.58
N THR A 62 -7.69 10.14 -0.32
CA THR A 62 -8.98 10.79 -0.29
C THR A 62 -9.18 11.58 -1.58
N PHE A 63 -10.35 11.42 -2.21
CA PHE A 63 -10.70 12.02 -3.49
C PHE A 63 -12.07 12.69 -3.44
N ASN A 64 -12.26 13.74 -4.23
CA ASN A 64 -13.56 14.30 -4.55
C ASN A 64 -14.05 13.74 -5.88
N ILE A 65 -15.29 13.24 -5.91
CA ILE A 65 -15.89 12.76 -7.14
C ILE A 65 -16.59 13.92 -7.84
N GLU A 66 -16.10 14.29 -9.02
CA GLU A 66 -16.73 15.31 -9.85
C GLU A 66 -17.38 14.70 -11.08
N VAL A 67 -18.57 15.20 -11.40
CA VAL A 67 -19.28 14.84 -12.63
C VAL A 67 -19.57 16.11 -13.41
N MET A 68 -19.18 16.12 -14.67
CA MET A 68 -19.37 17.25 -15.57
C MET A 68 -20.10 16.81 -16.84
N VAL A 69 -20.94 17.69 -17.36
CA VAL A 69 -21.58 17.58 -18.66
C VAL A 69 -21.11 18.77 -19.49
N ASN A 70 -20.47 18.52 -20.63
CA ASN A 70 -19.89 19.57 -21.49
C ASN A 70 -18.99 20.55 -20.69
N ASP A 71 -18.11 19.99 -19.86
CA ASP A 71 -17.18 20.72 -18.99
C ASP A 71 -17.82 21.62 -17.91
N GLN A 72 -19.13 21.48 -17.68
CA GLN A 72 -19.83 22.11 -16.56
C GLN A 72 -20.19 21.09 -15.50
N SER A 73 -19.82 21.36 -14.24
CA SER A 73 -20.23 20.56 -13.10
C SER A 73 -21.75 20.49 -13.01
N ILE A 74 -22.28 19.28 -12.85
CA ILE A 74 -23.71 19.09 -12.62
C ILE A 74 -24.08 19.52 -11.20
N SER A 75 -25.37 19.77 -10.97
CA SER A 75 -25.89 20.04 -9.62
C SER A 75 -25.51 18.92 -8.65
N GLY A 76 -24.89 19.28 -7.53
CA GLY A 76 -24.42 18.33 -6.52
C GLY A 76 -22.99 17.82 -6.73
N SER A 77 -22.32 18.20 -7.82
CA SER A 77 -20.87 18.00 -7.98
C SER A 77 -20.09 19.14 -7.30
N PRO A 78 -18.97 18.87 -6.61
CA PRO A 78 -18.44 17.53 -6.30
C PRO A 78 -19.36 16.77 -5.35
N PHE A 79 -19.51 15.48 -5.62
CA PHE A 79 -20.20 14.54 -4.72
C PHE A 79 -19.34 14.26 -3.48
N SER A 80 -19.89 13.45 -2.57
CA SER A 80 -19.22 13.03 -1.34
C SER A 80 -17.78 12.56 -1.57
N THR A 81 -16.95 12.86 -0.59
CA THR A 81 -15.57 12.40 -0.48
C THR A 81 -15.49 10.87 -0.55
N LEU A 82 -14.63 10.36 -1.43
CA LEU A 82 -14.29 8.95 -1.54
C LEU A 82 -12.94 8.70 -0.88
N THR A 83 -12.91 7.87 0.16
CA THR A 83 -11.67 7.36 0.74
C THR A 83 -11.37 5.98 0.17
N VAL A 84 -10.22 5.84 -0.48
CA VAL A 84 -9.70 4.55 -0.94
C VAL A 84 -8.66 4.08 0.07
N ASN A 85 -8.83 2.86 0.59
CA ASN A 85 -7.90 2.26 1.54
C ASN A 85 -6.93 1.30 0.82
N PRO A 86 -5.73 1.07 1.38
CA PRO A 86 -4.83 0.03 0.90
C PRO A 86 -5.51 -1.35 0.90
N SER A 87 -5.09 -2.22 -0.01
CA SER A 87 -5.49 -3.62 0.00
C SER A 87 -4.70 -4.46 1.02
N GLU A 88 -4.82 -5.78 0.95
CA GLU A 88 -4.02 -6.69 1.77
C GLU A 88 -2.52 -6.51 1.51
N VAL A 89 -1.73 -6.72 2.57
CA VAL A 89 -0.27 -6.60 2.50
C VAL A 89 0.30 -7.61 1.51
N TYR A 90 1.17 -7.12 0.65
CA TYR A 90 1.91 -7.87 -0.34
C TYR A 90 3.41 -7.74 -0.05
N ALA A 91 3.96 -8.76 0.61
CA ALA A 91 5.34 -8.78 1.09
C ALA A 91 6.40 -8.26 0.10
N PRO A 92 6.35 -8.56 -1.21
CA PRO A 92 7.34 -8.06 -2.17
C PRO A 92 7.35 -6.54 -2.39
N GLN A 93 6.27 -5.83 -2.07
CA GLN A 93 6.21 -4.36 -2.14
C GLN A 93 6.58 -3.69 -0.82
N SER A 94 6.55 -4.43 0.29
CA SER A 94 6.87 -3.91 1.62
C SER A 94 8.34 -3.49 1.73
N VAL A 95 8.61 -2.49 2.56
CA VAL A 95 9.94 -1.88 2.67
C VAL A 95 10.44 -1.95 4.10
N ALA A 96 11.65 -2.51 4.28
CA ALA A 96 12.33 -2.50 5.56
C ALA A 96 13.04 -1.17 5.78
N SER A 97 12.80 -0.55 6.94
CA SER A 97 13.53 0.62 7.40
C SER A 97 14.65 0.19 8.34
N SER A 98 15.86 0.68 8.09
CA SER A 98 17.04 0.43 8.92
C SER A 98 17.39 -1.05 9.12
N ALA A 99 17.16 -1.88 8.09
CA ALA A 99 17.51 -3.29 8.14
C ALA A 99 19.04 -3.46 8.36
N PRO A 100 19.48 -4.28 9.34
CA PRO A 100 20.87 -4.41 9.69
C PRO A 100 21.65 -5.21 8.63
N THR A 101 22.83 -4.74 8.24
CA THR A 101 23.79 -5.51 7.43
C THR A 101 24.76 -6.32 8.28
N THR A 102 24.82 -6.03 9.59
CA THR A 102 25.63 -6.74 10.59
C THR A 102 24.87 -6.83 11.90
N ALA A 103 25.05 -7.94 12.63
CA ALA A 103 24.49 -8.13 13.96
C ALA A 103 25.53 -8.81 14.87
N ALA A 104 25.54 -8.43 16.16
CA ALA A 104 26.46 -9.00 17.13
C ALA A 104 25.87 -10.28 17.75
N SER A 105 26.70 -11.33 17.87
CA SER A 105 26.26 -12.57 18.50
C SER A 105 25.83 -12.34 19.95
N GLY A 106 24.72 -12.97 20.36
CA GLY A 106 24.10 -12.83 21.67
C GLY A 106 23.39 -11.50 21.91
N THR A 107 23.38 -10.59 20.92
CA THR A 107 22.78 -9.25 21.08
C THR A 107 21.46 -9.14 20.32
N LEU A 108 20.43 -8.61 20.99
CA LEU A 108 19.14 -8.36 20.35
C LEU A 108 19.31 -7.35 19.21
N THR A 109 18.82 -7.73 18.03
CA THR A 109 18.81 -6.90 16.84
C THR A 109 17.37 -6.64 16.43
N THR A 110 17.06 -5.38 16.14
CA THR A 110 15.72 -4.95 15.74
C THR A 110 15.75 -4.04 14.52
N PHE A 111 14.65 -4.04 13.77
CA PHE A 111 14.35 -3.09 12.70
C PHE A 111 12.85 -3.09 12.42
N GLN A 112 12.38 -2.21 11.54
CA GLN A 112 10.96 -2.07 11.23
C GLN A 112 10.68 -2.30 9.74
N ILE A 113 9.46 -2.72 9.42
CA ILE A 113 9.00 -2.90 8.04
C ILE A 113 7.69 -2.16 7.86
N GLN A 114 7.60 -1.32 6.83
CA GLN A 114 6.34 -0.77 6.36
C GLN A 114 5.68 -1.81 5.45
N GLY A 115 4.53 -2.34 5.87
CA GLY A 115 3.68 -3.15 5.02
C GLY A 115 3.12 -2.33 3.87
N ARG A 116 3.13 -2.90 2.66
CA ARG A 116 2.50 -2.30 1.48
C ARG A 116 1.62 -3.30 0.76
N ASP A 117 0.58 -2.81 0.09
CA ASP A 117 -0.23 -3.64 -0.80
C ASP A 117 0.45 -3.86 -2.18
N PHE A 118 -0.22 -4.59 -3.08
CA PHE A 118 0.30 -4.87 -4.42
C PHE A 118 0.63 -3.61 -5.23
N TYR A 119 -0.10 -2.51 -5.01
CA TYR A 119 0.09 -1.23 -5.68
C TYR A 119 1.09 -0.34 -4.95
N GLY A 120 1.65 -0.81 -3.83
CA GLY A 120 2.63 -0.10 -3.02
C GLY A 120 2.04 0.92 -2.05
N ASN A 121 0.73 0.91 -1.80
CA ASN A 121 0.11 1.74 -0.79
C ASN A 121 0.52 1.24 0.61
N ASN A 122 0.90 2.15 1.51
CA ASN A 122 1.24 1.79 2.88
C ASN A 122 0.01 1.25 3.61
N ALA A 123 0.11 0.03 4.15
CA ALA A 123 -0.93 -0.53 5.00
C ALA A 123 -1.13 0.31 6.27
N GLN A 124 -2.37 0.40 6.73
CA GLN A 124 -2.79 1.17 7.92
C GLN A 124 -3.61 0.31 8.89
N THR A 125 -3.60 -1.01 8.72
CA THR A 125 -4.38 -1.94 9.54
C THR A 125 -3.48 -2.96 10.20
N LEU A 126 -3.83 -3.33 11.43
CA LEU A 126 -3.15 -4.41 12.14
C LEU A 126 -3.42 -5.76 11.46
N ILE A 127 -2.42 -6.60 11.27
CA ILE A 127 -2.61 -8.00 10.90
C ILE A 127 -3.30 -8.70 12.08
N THR A 128 -4.56 -9.07 11.88
CA THR A 128 -5.34 -9.83 12.87
C THR A 128 -5.04 -11.34 12.86
N ALA A 129 -4.31 -11.82 11.84
CA ALA A 129 -3.90 -13.21 11.69
C ALA A 129 -2.41 -13.40 12.03
N VAL A 130 -2.12 -13.71 13.30
CA VAL A 130 -0.77 -13.99 13.86
C VAL A 130 -0.06 -15.24 13.29
N SER A 131 -0.61 -15.93 12.29
CA SER A 131 -0.16 -17.28 11.92
C SER A 131 0.97 -17.37 10.87
N SER A 132 1.42 -16.26 10.26
CA SER A 132 2.45 -16.30 9.20
C SER A 132 3.70 -15.45 9.44
N THR A 133 3.75 -14.66 10.52
CA THR A 133 4.77 -13.62 10.71
C THR A 133 6.04 -14.16 11.39
N THR A 134 6.83 -14.93 10.65
CA THR A 134 8.10 -15.50 11.15
C THR A 134 9.33 -14.88 10.48
N ILE A 135 10.37 -14.65 11.27
CA ILE A 135 11.71 -14.39 10.76
C ILE A 135 12.47 -15.70 10.71
N GLN A 136 13.19 -15.93 9.61
CA GLN A 136 14.19 -16.98 9.53
C GLN A 136 15.56 -16.37 9.21
N LEU A 137 16.56 -16.73 10.01
CA LEU A 137 17.97 -16.56 9.65
C LEU A 137 18.48 -17.90 9.15
N ASN A 138 18.81 -17.97 7.87
CA ASN A 138 19.35 -19.16 7.23
C ASN A 138 20.85 -18.99 7.00
N ASN A 139 21.62 -20.06 7.11
CA ASN A 139 23.03 -20.03 6.72
C ASN A 139 23.14 -19.66 5.24
N ALA A 140 24.00 -18.70 4.88
CA ALA A 140 24.04 -18.20 3.52
C ALA A 140 24.48 -19.25 2.47
N ALA A 141 25.31 -20.22 2.87
CA ALA A 141 25.85 -21.26 2.00
C ALA A 141 24.94 -22.49 1.90
N THR A 142 24.39 -22.96 3.02
CA THR A 142 23.59 -24.20 3.05
C THR A 142 22.09 -23.97 2.99
N ASN A 143 21.63 -22.73 3.21
CA ASN A 143 20.23 -22.35 3.37
C ASN A 143 19.50 -23.05 4.52
N ASN A 144 20.23 -23.73 5.42
CA ASN A 144 19.66 -24.34 6.61
C ASN A 144 19.27 -23.26 7.63
N LEU A 145 18.11 -23.44 8.27
CA LEU A 145 17.65 -22.58 9.35
C LEU A 145 18.66 -22.60 10.52
N VAL A 146 19.09 -21.42 10.94
CA VAL A 146 19.99 -21.21 12.08
C VAL A 146 19.23 -20.67 13.28
N LEU A 147 18.30 -19.74 13.05
CA LEU A 147 17.53 -19.08 14.09
C LEU A 147 16.17 -18.63 13.54
N SER A 148 15.14 -18.70 14.38
CA SER A 148 13.88 -17.99 14.15
C SER A 148 13.78 -16.76 15.05
N GLY A 149 13.23 -15.67 14.53
CA GLY A 149 12.92 -14.45 15.28
C GLY A 149 11.41 -14.19 15.34
N THR A 150 11.04 -13.06 15.93
CA THR A 150 9.64 -12.61 16.00
C THR A 150 9.39 -11.43 15.09
N ILE A 151 8.18 -11.39 14.55
CA ILE A 151 7.60 -10.22 13.90
C ILE A 151 6.30 -9.95 14.62
N VAL A 152 6.13 -8.72 15.09
CA VAL A 152 4.91 -8.28 15.76
C VAL A 152 4.43 -7.04 15.03
N ASP A 153 3.11 -6.92 14.85
CA ASP A 153 2.55 -5.65 14.42
C ASP A 153 2.81 -4.59 15.50
N SER A 154 3.37 -3.47 15.09
CA SER A 154 3.67 -2.38 16.01
C SER A 154 2.37 -1.70 16.45
N ALA A 155 2.45 -0.82 17.45
CA ALA A 155 1.31 0.01 17.81
C ALA A 155 0.86 0.95 16.67
N ASN A 156 1.73 1.20 15.68
CA ASN A 156 1.41 1.91 14.46
C ASN A 156 0.95 0.88 13.42
N ALA A 157 -0.34 0.92 13.07
CA ALA A 157 -0.94 -0.08 12.21
C ALA A 157 -0.23 -0.17 10.83
N GLY A 158 0.03 -1.38 10.37
CA GLY A 158 0.72 -1.64 9.10
C GLY A 158 2.25 -1.51 9.16
N VAL A 159 2.82 -1.27 10.34
CA VAL A 159 4.26 -1.31 10.59
C VAL A 159 4.60 -2.55 11.43
N TYR A 160 5.58 -3.33 10.99
CA TYR A 160 6.00 -4.54 11.69
C TYR A 160 7.33 -4.33 12.41
N ASP A 161 7.33 -4.58 13.72
CA ASP A 161 8.53 -4.65 14.53
C ASP A 161 9.18 -6.03 14.40
N VAL A 162 10.40 -6.05 13.91
CA VAL A 162 11.18 -7.28 13.73
C VAL A 162 12.23 -7.37 14.82
N SER A 163 12.35 -8.54 15.45
CA SER A 163 13.40 -8.79 16.44
C SER A 163 14.00 -10.20 16.37
N PHE A 164 15.32 -10.30 16.50
CA PHE A 164 16.04 -11.57 16.58
C PHE A 164 17.38 -11.42 17.33
N THR A 165 17.88 -12.51 17.90
CA THR A 165 19.16 -12.54 18.63
C THR A 165 20.07 -13.62 18.04
N PRO A 166 20.95 -13.29 17.07
CA PRO A 166 21.82 -14.28 16.45
C PRO A 166 22.81 -14.83 17.49
N THR A 167 23.02 -16.14 17.53
CA THR A 167 23.98 -16.78 18.46
C THR A 167 25.17 -17.41 17.76
N VAL A 168 25.10 -17.52 16.43
CA VAL A 168 26.12 -18.13 15.58
C VAL A 168 26.74 -17.05 14.70
N SER A 169 28.07 -16.98 14.67
CA SER A 169 28.79 -16.08 13.78
C SER A 169 28.83 -16.64 12.35
N GLY A 170 28.86 -15.74 11.36
CA GLY A 170 28.96 -16.09 9.95
C GLY A 170 28.01 -15.30 9.06
N SER A 171 28.01 -15.63 7.78
CA SER A 171 27.10 -15.04 6.80
C SER A 171 25.75 -15.74 6.81
N HIS A 172 24.67 -14.96 6.91
CA HIS A 172 23.30 -15.45 6.99
C HIS A 172 22.40 -14.69 6.00
N LYS A 173 21.36 -15.38 5.53
CA LYS A 173 20.25 -14.79 4.78
C LYS A 173 19.09 -14.58 5.73
N LEU A 174 18.63 -13.33 5.82
CA LEU A 174 17.43 -12.98 6.55
C LEU A 174 16.22 -13.13 5.63
N VAL A 175 15.26 -13.96 6.03
CA VAL A 175 13.99 -14.15 5.33
C VAL A 175 12.87 -13.66 6.26
N VAL A 176 12.06 -12.75 5.73
CA VAL A 176 10.90 -12.19 6.42
C VAL A 176 9.66 -12.70 5.69
N MET A 177 8.72 -13.28 6.43
CA MET A 177 7.41 -13.67 5.91
C MET A 177 6.35 -12.82 6.61
N ILE A 178 5.58 -12.07 5.83
CA ILE A 178 4.45 -11.23 6.26
C ILE A 178 3.27 -11.48 5.32
#